data_AF-A0A374IEQ3-F1
#
_entry.id   AF-A0A374IEQ3-F1
#
_cell.length_a   1.000
_cell.length_b   1.000
_cell.length_c   1.000
_cell.angle_alpha   90.00
_cell.angle_beta   90.00
_cell.angle_gamma   90.00
#
_symmetry.space_group_name_H-M   'P 1'
#
loop_
_entity.id
_entity.type
_entity.pdbx_description
1 polymer ?
#
loop_
_entity_poly.entity_id
_entity_poly.type
_entity_poly.pdbx_seq_one_letter_code
_entity_poly.pdbx_strand_id
1 'polypeptide(L)'
;MLQNLHVKNLALITETEVEFKEGLNILTGETGAGKSIIIGSVALALGEKVPKELLRDNEETALVELVFSVENPKVLDAIRQLGIETEDETVILSRKITSGRAIARINGEAVSASRLKEVASLLIDIHGQHEHQSLLSKKKHLEILDAYAKDALGEKKERLAACYQEYRKLKKEWESSSLDTEERARELSFLAYEVKEIEEAQLSVGEDTRLEEQYRRFANAKKIMDAISAAGAATGGDGGTGENASELISRALREVSSVSAYEERIAQMEQMLTDIDNLLSDFNHEISSYLSGEEFDDEVFYQTEKRLDEINHLKSKYGNTMEEILQSAEEKTKRIAVLQDYDKYLNDLLTSMNRKKEELDGLCAEVSGIRKKAAKGLTKAIAQALEDLNFLDVQFTMEFRKTEYSAGGWDEAEFMISTNPGEPLKPLGKVASGGELSRIALAVKTVMADTDEIPTLIFDEIDSGISGRTAQMVSQKMKLLAKTHQIICITHLPQIAAMADAHFLIEKSVEHASTVSRIHPLREEESIEELARMLGGVEITDTVLQNAREMKRLAEKYE
;
A
#
# COMPACT_ATOMS: atom_id res chain seq x y z
N MET A 1 -11.47 -12.70 13.97
CA MET A 1 -12.58 -12.41 14.91
C MET A 1 -12.16 -11.30 15.86
N LEU A 2 -13.11 -10.50 16.34
CA LEU A 2 -12.88 -9.46 17.35
C LEU A 2 -12.75 -10.12 18.73
N GLN A 3 -11.59 -10.01 19.36
CA GLN A 3 -11.32 -10.58 20.68
C GLN A 3 -11.65 -9.59 21.79
N ASN A 4 -11.18 -8.34 21.66
CA ASN A 4 -11.30 -7.34 22.70
C ASN A 4 -11.75 -5.98 22.16
N LEU A 5 -12.63 -5.32 22.91
CA LEU A 5 -12.96 -3.91 22.78
C LEU A 5 -12.56 -3.18 24.06
N HIS A 6 -11.63 -2.24 23.94
CA HIS A 6 -11.28 -1.32 25.01
C HIS A 6 -11.74 0.09 24.67
N VAL A 7 -12.57 0.67 25.54
CA VAL A 7 -13.09 2.04 25.41
C VAL A 7 -12.73 2.82 26.65
N LYS A 8 -12.15 4.00 26.46
CA LYS A 8 -11.79 4.92 27.54
C LYS A 8 -12.23 6.34 27.22
N ASN A 9 -12.85 6.98 28.21
CA ASN A 9 -13.26 8.38 28.20
C ASN A 9 -14.16 8.76 27.00
N LEU A 10 -15.14 7.92 26.67
CA LEU A 10 -16.06 8.14 25.56
C LEU A 10 -17.51 8.13 26.04
N ALA A 11 -18.25 9.21 25.77
CA ALA A 11 -19.64 9.41 26.18
C ALA A 11 -19.91 9.07 27.67
N LEU A 12 -20.63 8.00 27.98
CA LEU A 12 -20.92 7.56 29.35
C LEU A 12 -19.90 6.54 29.89
N ILE A 13 -18.90 6.14 29.10
CA ILE A 13 -17.90 5.16 29.46
C ILE A 13 -16.67 5.89 30.02
N THR A 14 -16.31 5.60 31.28
CA THR A 14 -15.02 5.99 31.86
C THR A 14 -13.93 5.09 31.32
N GLU A 15 -14.07 3.79 31.56
CA GLU A 15 -13.19 2.75 31.05
C GLU A 15 -13.97 1.43 31.03
N THR A 16 -13.94 0.71 29.93
CA THR A 16 -14.57 -0.59 29.81
C THR A 16 -13.77 -1.45 28.85
N GLU A 17 -13.67 -2.72 29.20
CA GLU A 17 -13.01 -3.76 28.42
C GLU A 17 -14.02 -4.90 28.23
N VAL A 18 -14.20 -5.34 26.99
CA VAL A 18 -15.15 -6.40 26.63
C VAL A 18 -14.42 -7.45 25.83
N GLU A 19 -14.23 -8.61 26.45
CA GLU A 19 -13.73 -9.82 25.80
C GLU A 19 -14.90 -10.56 25.14
N PHE A 20 -14.96 -10.52 23.80
CA PHE A 20 -15.96 -11.24 23.03
C PHE A 20 -15.56 -12.70 22.83
N LYS A 21 -16.56 -13.56 22.64
CA LYS A 21 -16.37 -14.98 22.36
C LYS A 21 -16.69 -15.30 20.90
N GLU A 22 -16.38 -16.50 20.47
CA GLU A 22 -16.89 -17.04 19.21
C GLU A 22 -18.43 -17.18 19.26
N GLY A 23 -19.05 -17.33 18.09
CA GLY A 23 -20.49 -17.50 17.98
C GLY A 23 -21.29 -16.23 18.23
N LEU A 24 -22.46 -16.39 18.85
CA LEU A 24 -23.45 -15.32 19.03
C LEU A 24 -23.26 -14.58 20.37
N ASN A 25 -22.70 -13.38 20.29
CA ASN A 25 -22.52 -12.46 21.41
C ASN A 25 -23.71 -11.50 21.47
N ILE A 26 -24.50 -11.57 22.55
CA ILE A 26 -25.66 -10.69 22.75
C ILE A 26 -25.41 -9.69 23.87
N LEU A 27 -25.71 -8.42 23.61
CA LEU A 27 -25.68 -7.34 24.59
C LEU A 27 -27.11 -6.85 24.89
N THR A 28 -27.52 -6.95 26.16
CA THR A 28 -28.82 -6.50 26.69
C THR A 28 -28.63 -5.35 27.68
N GLY A 29 -29.71 -4.84 28.28
CA GLY A 29 -29.66 -3.66 29.18
C GLY A 29 -30.49 -2.45 28.72
N GLU A 30 -30.41 -1.36 29.50
CA GLU A 30 -31.26 -0.17 29.32
C GLU A 30 -31.04 0.55 27.98
N THR A 31 -32.14 0.80 27.28
CA THR A 31 -32.18 1.43 25.95
C THR A 31 -31.66 2.88 25.96
N GLY A 32 -31.06 3.31 24.84
CA GLY A 32 -30.93 4.72 24.46
C GLY A 32 -29.58 5.42 24.72
N ALA A 33 -28.66 4.86 25.52
CA ALA A 33 -27.33 5.47 25.69
C ALA A 33 -26.18 4.46 25.60
N GLY A 34 -26.14 3.42 26.44
CA GLY A 34 -24.98 2.49 26.45
C GLY A 34 -24.82 1.68 25.15
N LYS A 35 -25.93 1.26 24.53
CA LYS A 35 -25.97 0.47 23.30
C LYS A 35 -25.38 1.19 22.08
N SER A 36 -25.91 2.38 21.77
CA SER A 36 -25.41 3.22 20.68
C SER A 36 -23.99 3.71 20.93
N ILE A 37 -23.56 3.84 22.20
CA ILE A 37 -22.17 4.16 22.53
C ILE A 37 -21.23 3.03 22.13
N ILE A 38 -21.58 1.75 22.31
CA ILE A 38 -20.70 0.63 21.92
C ILE A 38 -20.52 0.59 20.41
N ILE A 39 -21.63 0.59 19.65
CA ILE A 39 -21.57 0.59 18.18
C ILE A 39 -20.82 1.83 17.68
N GLY A 40 -21.12 3.00 18.25
CA GLY A 40 -20.41 4.24 17.96
C GLY A 40 -18.91 4.16 18.29
N SER A 41 -18.52 3.46 19.35
CA SER A 41 -17.11 3.24 19.72
C SER A 41 -16.41 2.35 18.69
N VAL A 42 -17.04 1.26 18.30
CA VAL A 42 -16.50 0.37 17.27
C VAL A 42 -16.36 1.13 15.95
N ALA A 43 -17.43 1.77 15.46
CA ALA A 43 -17.43 2.55 14.23
C ALA A 43 -16.34 3.65 14.22
N LEU A 44 -16.14 4.30 15.37
CA LEU A 44 -15.07 5.27 15.57
C LEU A 44 -13.68 4.62 15.38
N ALA A 45 -13.43 3.45 15.98
CA ALA A 45 -12.19 2.71 15.81
C ALA A 45 -11.98 2.19 14.38
N LEU A 46 -13.05 2.01 13.60
CA LEU A 46 -12.98 1.62 12.18
C LEU A 46 -12.74 2.79 11.22
N GLY A 47 -12.67 4.04 11.71
CA GLY A 47 -12.33 5.20 10.88
C GLY A 47 -13.47 6.16 10.61
N GLU A 48 -14.66 5.99 11.23
CA GLU A 48 -15.78 6.92 11.05
C GLU A 48 -15.56 8.30 11.67
N LYS A 49 -16.35 9.30 11.27
CA LYS A 49 -16.20 10.65 11.83
C LYS A 49 -16.56 10.67 13.31
N VAL A 50 -15.80 11.43 14.10
CA VAL A 50 -16.08 11.62 15.54
C VAL A 50 -17.23 12.63 15.71
N PRO A 51 -18.41 12.23 16.19
CA PRO A 51 -19.43 13.16 16.62
C PRO A 51 -18.94 13.92 17.85
N LYS A 52 -19.15 15.24 17.90
CA LYS A 52 -18.74 16.04 19.07
C LYS A 52 -19.45 15.59 20.36
N GLU A 53 -20.65 15.04 20.22
CA GLU A 53 -21.50 14.55 21.31
C GLU A 53 -20.98 13.26 21.97
N LEU A 54 -20.09 12.50 21.30
CA LEU A 54 -19.48 11.30 21.88
C LEU A 54 -18.26 11.62 22.75
N LEU A 55 -17.75 12.85 22.71
CA LEU A 55 -16.63 13.27 23.55
C LEU A 55 -17.19 13.79 24.88
N ARG A 56 -16.66 13.29 26.00
CA ARG A 56 -16.95 13.88 27.31
C ARG A 56 -16.35 15.29 27.37
N ASP A 57 -17.03 16.19 28.09
CA ASP A 57 -16.42 17.44 28.51
C ASP A 57 -15.23 17.13 29.43
N ASN A 58 -14.17 17.91 29.26
CA ASN A 58 -12.87 17.92 29.95
C ASN A 58 -11.71 17.40 29.08
N GLU A 59 -10.56 18.03 29.26
CA GLU A 59 -9.29 17.94 28.52
C GLU A 59 -8.64 16.54 28.43
N GLU A 60 -9.39 15.49 28.76
CA GLU A 60 -8.93 14.10 28.78
C GLU A 60 -8.92 13.49 27.37
N THR A 61 -7.96 12.58 27.18
CA THR A 61 -7.85 11.83 25.93
C THR A 61 -8.84 10.68 25.90
N ALA A 62 -9.65 10.59 24.84
CA ALA A 62 -10.46 9.41 24.57
C ALA A 62 -9.66 8.38 23.74
N LEU A 63 -9.90 7.10 24.01
CA LEU A 63 -9.28 5.98 23.30
C LEU A 63 -10.35 4.93 23.00
N VAL A 64 -10.35 4.41 21.78
CA VAL A 64 -10.99 3.14 21.46
C VAL A 64 -9.97 2.24 20.79
N GLU A 65 -9.92 0.99 21.21
CA GLU A 65 -9.05 -0.04 20.67
C GLU A 65 -9.85 -1.33 20.43
N LEU A 66 -9.60 -1.95 19.28
CA LEU A 66 -10.16 -3.23 18.87
C LEU A 66 -9.01 -4.17 18.60
N VAL A 67 -9.04 -5.36 19.21
CA VAL A 67 -8.05 -6.41 18.98
C VAL A 67 -8.69 -7.54 18.20
N PHE A 68 -8.16 -7.83 17.02
CA PHE A 68 -8.62 -8.91 16.16
C PHE A 68 -7.58 -10.02 16.08
N SER A 69 -8.02 -11.27 16.16
CA SER A 69 -7.25 -12.43 15.71
C SER A 69 -7.65 -12.80 14.28
N VAL A 70 -6.68 -13.06 13.41
CA VAL A 70 -6.88 -13.24 11.96
C VAL A 70 -6.29 -14.56 11.49
N GLU A 71 -7.09 -15.61 11.52
CA GLU A 71 -6.65 -16.97 11.13
C GLU A 71 -6.62 -17.19 9.61
N ASN A 72 -7.36 -16.39 8.83
CA ASN A 72 -7.47 -16.58 7.38
C ASN A 72 -6.22 -16.02 6.65
N PRO A 73 -5.41 -16.88 6.00
CA PRO A 73 -4.17 -16.45 5.34
C PRO A 73 -4.39 -15.40 4.24
N LYS A 74 -5.54 -15.45 3.54
CA LYS A 74 -5.84 -14.47 2.49
C LYS A 74 -6.09 -13.08 3.05
N VAL A 75 -6.73 -12.99 4.21
CA VAL A 75 -6.97 -11.72 4.89
C VAL A 75 -5.64 -11.15 5.37
N LEU A 76 -4.75 -11.99 5.93
CA LEU A 76 -3.39 -11.60 6.29
C LEU A 76 -2.60 -11.08 5.07
N ASP A 77 -2.66 -11.78 3.94
CA ASP A 77 -1.97 -11.35 2.72
C ASP A 77 -2.53 -10.04 2.16
N ALA A 78 -3.84 -9.84 2.21
CA ALA A 78 -4.46 -8.56 1.83
C ALA A 78 -4.01 -7.41 2.75
N ILE A 79 -3.90 -7.66 4.06
CA ILE A 79 -3.40 -6.68 5.04
C ILE A 79 -1.91 -6.36 4.79
N ARG A 80 -1.09 -7.37 4.47
CA ARG A 80 0.32 -7.18 4.09
C ARG A 80 0.49 -6.37 2.80
N GLN A 81 -0.36 -6.61 1.80
CA GLN A 81 -0.37 -5.82 0.56
C GLN A 81 -0.73 -4.35 0.81
N LEU A 82 -1.50 -4.07 1.86
CA LEU A 82 -1.74 -2.71 2.34
C LEU A 82 -0.58 -2.15 3.14
N GLY A 83 0.56 -2.87 3.29
CA GLY A 83 1.79 -2.46 3.96
C GLY A 83 1.73 -2.51 5.49
N ILE A 84 0.85 -3.34 6.04
CA ILE A 84 0.71 -3.53 7.50
C ILE A 84 1.30 -4.90 7.86
N GLU A 85 2.28 -4.91 8.75
CA GLU A 85 2.83 -6.14 9.32
C GLU A 85 1.95 -6.61 10.49
N THR A 86 1.82 -7.92 10.63
CA THR A 86 1.02 -8.57 11.69
C THR A 86 1.94 -9.45 12.53
N GLU A 87 1.95 -9.24 13.84
CA GLU A 87 2.61 -10.13 14.81
C GLU A 87 1.57 -11.10 15.38
N ASP A 88 1.92 -12.39 15.50
CA ASP A 88 1.05 -13.43 16.07
C ASP A 88 -0.39 -13.43 15.53
N GLU A 89 -0.53 -13.21 14.21
CA GLU A 89 -1.83 -13.18 13.52
C GLU A 89 -2.84 -12.19 14.14
N THR A 90 -2.33 -11.17 14.84
CA THR A 90 -3.13 -10.19 15.57
C THR A 90 -3.10 -8.83 14.88
N VAL A 91 -4.26 -8.16 14.86
CA VAL A 91 -4.43 -6.81 14.32
C VAL A 91 -5.11 -5.93 15.36
N ILE A 92 -4.42 -4.88 15.77
CA ILE A 92 -4.92 -3.89 16.74
C ILE A 92 -5.28 -2.61 15.98
N LEU A 93 -6.57 -2.28 15.95
CA LEU A 93 -7.07 -1.02 15.41
C LEU A 93 -7.35 -0.09 16.57
N SER A 94 -6.69 1.07 16.63
CA SER A 94 -6.95 2.03 17.70
C SER A 94 -7.11 3.46 17.20
N ARG A 95 -7.93 4.21 17.94
CA ARG A 95 -8.18 5.62 17.68
C ARG A 95 -8.11 6.42 18.97
N LYS A 96 -7.14 7.33 18.99
CA LYS A 96 -6.89 8.24 20.10
C LYS A 96 -7.39 9.64 19.73
N ILE A 97 -8.21 10.26 20.57
CA ILE A 97 -8.81 11.56 20.31
C ILE A 97 -8.40 12.54 21.41
N THR A 98 -7.77 13.63 20.99
CA THR A 98 -7.27 14.71 21.86
C THR A 98 -7.75 16.04 21.30
N SER A 99 -8.46 16.85 22.09
CA SER A 99 -8.80 18.28 21.82
C SER A 99 -8.88 18.67 20.32
N GLY A 100 -9.75 17.99 19.57
CA GLY A 100 -10.03 18.28 18.15
C GLY A 100 -9.23 17.48 17.10
N ARG A 101 -8.24 16.68 17.51
CA ARG A 101 -7.44 15.80 16.64
C ARG A 101 -7.68 14.33 16.98
N ALA A 102 -8.04 13.54 15.97
CA ALA A 102 -8.12 12.08 16.07
C ALA A 102 -6.92 11.46 15.34
N ILE A 103 -6.21 10.57 16.01
CA ILE A 103 -5.07 9.81 15.48
C ILE A 103 -5.49 8.35 15.38
N ALA A 104 -5.47 7.82 14.16
CA ALA A 104 -5.70 6.41 13.88
C ALA A 104 -4.37 5.65 13.90
N ARG A 105 -4.38 4.44 14.48
CA ARG A 105 -3.23 3.53 14.49
C ARG A 105 -3.64 2.11 14.14
N ILE A 106 -2.72 1.39 13.51
CA ILE A 106 -2.79 -0.05 13.28
C ILE A 106 -1.50 -0.65 13.83
N ASN A 107 -1.59 -1.62 14.74
CA ASN A 107 -0.43 -2.27 15.38
C ASN A 107 0.57 -1.24 15.97
N GLY A 108 0.05 -0.15 16.54
CA GLY A 108 0.85 0.92 17.14
C GLY A 108 1.35 2.01 16.16
N GLU A 109 1.33 1.76 14.85
CA GLU A 109 1.78 2.71 13.83
C GLU A 109 0.68 3.67 13.39
N ALA A 110 1.01 4.95 13.18
CA ALA A 110 0.05 5.95 12.74
C ALA A 110 -0.32 5.79 11.26
N VAL A 111 -1.62 5.74 10.95
CA VAL A 111 -2.14 5.58 9.59
C VAL A 111 -3.19 6.64 9.24
N SER A 112 -3.50 6.77 7.94
CA SER A 112 -4.63 7.57 7.49
C SER A 112 -5.97 6.89 7.83
N ALA A 113 -7.04 7.68 7.95
CA ALA A 113 -8.38 7.13 8.17
C ALA A 113 -8.85 6.25 6.99
N SER A 114 -8.40 6.51 5.76
CA SER A 114 -8.72 5.65 4.61
C SER A 114 -8.12 4.26 4.77
N ARG A 115 -6.83 4.19 5.13
CA ARG A 115 -6.12 2.92 5.32
C ARG A 115 -6.68 2.13 6.50
N LEU A 116 -7.08 2.83 7.56
CA LEU A 116 -7.81 2.23 8.69
C LEU A 116 -9.14 1.61 8.22
N LYS A 117 -9.94 2.32 7.42
CA LYS A 117 -11.21 1.81 6.86
C LYS A 117 -10.99 0.61 5.94
N GLU A 118 -9.94 0.63 5.11
CA GLU A 118 -9.61 -0.47 4.20
C GLU A 118 -9.29 -1.75 4.97
N VAL A 119 -8.43 -1.68 5.99
CA VAL A 119 -8.11 -2.83 6.86
C VAL A 119 -9.34 -3.28 7.66
N ALA A 120 -10.08 -2.35 8.26
CA ALA A 120 -11.32 -2.63 9.00
C ALA A 120 -12.33 -3.43 8.17
N SER A 121 -12.50 -3.08 6.89
CA SER A 121 -13.46 -3.72 5.98
C SER A 121 -13.15 -5.19 5.65
N LEU A 122 -11.95 -5.67 6.01
CA LEU A 122 -11.56 -7.07 5.88
C LEU A 122 -11.84 -7.87 7.17
N LEU A 123 -12.04 -7.19 8.30
CA LEU A 123 -12.07 -7.79 9.64
C LEU A 123 -13.48 -7.80 10.25
N ILE A 124 -14.27 -6.77 9.96
CA ILE A 124 -15.59 -6.56 10.56
C ILE A 124 -16.54 -5.85 9.60
N ASP A 125 -17.80 -6.28 9.60
CA ASP A 125 -18.90 -5.65 8.86
C ASP A 125 -19.99 -5.22 9.86
N ILE A 126 -20.48 -3.98 9.74
CA ILE A 126 -21.50 -3.43 10.64
C ILE A 126 -22.79 -3.18 9.88
N HIS A 127 -23.89 -3.69 10.41
CA HIS A 127 -25.24 -3.56 9.89
C HIS A 127 -26.10 -2.78 10.89
N GLY A 128 -26.15 -1.45 10.74
CA GLY A 128 -26.86 -0.52 11.62
C GLY A 128 -27.30 0.76 10.90
N GLN A 129 -28.00 1.66 11.63
CA GLN A 129 -28.74 2.81 11.08
C GLN A 129 -27.92 3.75 10.16
N HIS A 130 -26.59 3.80 10.33
CA HIS A 130 -25.69 4.67 9.56
C HIS A 130 -24.60 3.91 8.77
N GLU A 131 -24.56 2.57 8.84
CA GLU A 131 -23.40 1.76 8.44
C GLU A 131 -23.67 0.76 7.29
N HIS A 132 -24.89 0.74 6.75
CA HIS A 132 -25.27 -0.13 5.61
C HIS A 132 -24.55 0.20 4.28
N GLN A 133 -23.50 1.03 4.27
CA GLN A 133 -22.80 1.46 3.05
C GLN A 133 -22.28 0.28 2.21
N SER A 134 -21.86 -0.82 2.86
CA SER A 134 -21.46 -2.05 2.18
C SER A 134 -22.61 -2.65 1.37
N LEU A 135 -23.77 -2.89 2.02
CA LEU A 135 -24.96 -3.44 1.37
C LEU A 135 -25.63 -2.46 0.40
N LEU A 136 -25.38 -1.16 0.49
CA LEU A 136 -25.94 -0.16 -0.42
C LEU A 136 -25.04 0.13 -1.63
N SER A 137 -23.81 -0.39 -1.66
CA SER A 137 -22.85 -0.15 -2.74
C SER A 137 -23.06 -1.12 -3.90
N LYS A 138 -23.31 -0.57 -5.10
CA LYS A 138 -23.41 -1.36 -6.35
C LYS A 138 -22.16 -2.22 -6.61
N LYS A 139 -20.98 -1.67 -6.28
CA LYS A 139 -19.71 -2.40 -6.41
C LYS A 139 -19.72 -3.67 -5.55
N LYS A 140 -20.23 -3.57 -4.32
CA LYS A 140 -20.35 -4.69 -3.40
C LYS A 140 -21.40 -5.70 -3.86
N HIS A 141 -22.50 -5.28 -4.50
CA HIS A 141 -23.48 -6.22 -5.07
C HIS A 141 -22.86 -7.14 -6.12
N LEU A 142 -22.02 -6.57 -6.99
CA LEU A 142 -21.29 -7.36 -7.99
C LEU A 142 -20.23 -8.26 -7.34
N GLU A 143 -19.53 -7.79 -6.29
CA GLU A 143 -18.60 -8.62 -5.52
C GLU A 143 -19.31 -9.81 -4.85
N ILE A 144 -20.49 -9.60 -4.24
CA ILE A 144 -21.32 -10.66 -3.64
C ILE A 144 -21.73 -11.69 -4.70
N LEU A 145 -22.17 -11.22 -5.87
CA LEU A 145 -22.51 -12.12 -6.97
C LEU A 145 -21.30 -12.92 -7.46
N ASP A 146 -20.15 -12.26 -7.61
CA ASP A 146 -18.93 -12.89 -8.08
C ASP A 146 -18.41 -13.92 -7.06
N ALA A 147 -18.57 -13.67 -5.76
CA ALA A 147 -18.27 -14.61 -4.69
C ALA A 147 -19.21 -15.83 -4.73
N TYR A 148 -20.52 -15.62 -4.92
CA TYR A 148 -21.48 -16.70 -5.09
C TYR A 148 -21.22 -17.56 -6.34
N ALA A 149 -20.69 -16.95 -7.41
CA ALA A 149 -20.40 -17.59 -8.68
C ALA A 149 -18.91 -17.96 -8.86
N LYS A 150 -18.13 -17.96 -7.77
CA LYS A 150 -16.66 -18.07 -7.79
C LYS A 150 -16.14 -19.23 -8.63
N ASP A 151 -16.72 -20.41 -8.47
CA ASP A 151 -16.30 -21.63 -9.20
C ASP A 151 -16.54 -21.51 -10.71
N ALA A 152 -17.61 -20.82 -11.13
CA ALA A 152 -17.93 -20.63 -12.54
C ALA A 152 -17.14 -19.48 -13.18
N LEU A 153 -16.75 -18.48 -12.39
CA LEU A 153 -16.13 -17.22 -12.83
C LEU A 153 -14.60 -17.18 -12.74
N GLY A 154 -13.97 -17.87 -11.79
CA GLY A 154 -12.57 -17.67 -11.38
C GLY A 154 -11.58 -17.47 -12.54
N GLU A 155 -11.31 -18.54 -13.30
CA GLU A 155 -10.37 -18.52 -14.43
C GLU A 155 -10.76 -17.49 -15.52
N LYS A 156 -12.06 -17.28 -15.73
CA LYS A 156 -12.56 -16.37 -16.77
C LYS A 156 -12.34 -14.91 -16.40
N LYS A 157 -12.49 -14.56 -15.11
CA LYS A 157 -12.20 -13.21 -14.62
C LYS A 157 -10.71 -12.89 -14.70
N GLU A 158 -9.84 -13.86 -14.41
CA GLU A 158 -8.40 -13.69 -14.55
C GLU A 158 -7.99 -13.44 -16.00
N ARG A 159 -8.52 -14.26 -16.93
CA ARG A 159 -8.31 -14.07 -18.38
C ARG A 159 -8.85 -12.73 -18.88
N LEU A 160 -10.04 -12.31 -18.41
CA LEU A 160 -10.61 -11.01 -18.74
C LEU A 160 -9.72 -9.87 -18.25
N ALA A 161 -9.24 -9.94 -17.00
CA ALA A 161 -8.38 -8.93 -16.42
C ALA A 161 -7.06 -8.79 -17.19
N ALA A 162 -6.42 -9.91 -17.54
CA ALA A 162 -5.20 -9.91 -18.36
C ALA A 162 -5.43 -9.30 -19.75
N CYS A 163 -6.50 -9.73 -20.44
CA CYS A 163 -6.88 -9.19 -21.75
C CYS A 163 -7.18 -7.68 -21.69
N TYR A 164 -7.84 -7.21 -20.63
CA TYR A 164 -8.11 -5.79 -20.41
C TYR A 164 -6.82 -4.97 -20.23
N GLN A 165 -5.84 -5.49 -19.48
CA GLN A 165 -4.55 -4.80 -19.30
C GLN A 165 -3.79 -4.68 -20.62
N GLU A 166 -3.77 -5.74 -21.44
CA GLU A 166 -3.16 -5.70 -22.77
C GLU A 166 -3.89 -4.71 -23.69
N TYR A 167 -5.22 -4.76 -23.73
CA TYR A 167 -6.03 -3.80 -24.50
C TYR A 167 -5.74 -2.35 -24.07
N ARG A 168 -5.69 -2.09 -22.76
CA ARG A 168 -5.40 -0.75 -22.22
C ARG A 168 -3.99 -0.29 -22.56
N LYS A 169 -3.00 -1.18 -22.54
CA LYS A 169 -1.63 -0.89 -22.95
C LYS A 169 -1.58 -0.48 -24.43
N LEU A 170 -2.16 -1.28 -25.32
CA LEU A 170 -2.21 -1.00 -26.77
C LEU A 170 -2.98 0.29 -27.06
N LYS A 171 -4.11 0.51 -26.39
CA LYS A 171 -4.92 1.74 -26.54
C LYS A 171 -4.12 2.97 -26.12
N LYS A 172 -3.45 2.92 -24.96
CA LYS A 172 -2.60 4.03 -24.48
C LYS A 172 -1.44 4.30 -25.45
N GLU A 173 -0.79 3.24 -25.91
CA GLU A 173 0.30 3.33 -26.89
C GLU A 173 -0.18 3.98 -28.19
N TRP A 174 -1.35 3.61 -28.68
CA TRP A 174 -1.95 4.16 -29.89
C TRP A 174 -2.34 5.64 -29.73
N GLU A 175 -3.02 5.98 -28.63
CA GLU A 175 -3.40 7.37 -28.31
C GLU A 175 -2.16 8.27 -28.13
N SER A 176 -1.09 7.75 -27.54
CA SER A 176 0.18 8.49 -27.37
C SER A 176 1.03 8.58 -28.63
N SER A 177 0.80 7.72 -29.62
CA SER A 177 1.54 7.67 -30.89
C SER A 177 0.85 8.52 -31.97
N SER A 178 0.22 9.64 -31.61
CA SER A 178 -0.35 10.57 -32.61
C SER A 178 0.54 11.79 -32.77
N LEU A 179 1.75 11.60 -33.30
CA LEU A 179 2.62 12.70 -33.75
C LEU A 179 2.14 13.19 -35.12
N ASP A 180 2.22 14.50 -35.34
CA ASP A 180 2.05 15.04 -36.68
C ASP A 180 3.29 14.77 -37.57
N THR A 181 3.14 14.97 -38.88
CA THR A 181 4.20 14.69 -39.86
C THR A 181 5.46 15.53 -39.63
N GLU A 182 5.34 16.75 -39.11
CA GLU A 182 6.45 17.68 -38.91
C GLU A 182 7.22 17.36 -37.61
N GLU A 183 6.52 16.97 -36.55
CA GLU A 183 7.10 16.43 -35.32
C GLU A 183 7.82 15.10 -35.59
N ARG A 184 7.21 14.18 -36.34
CA ARG A 184 7.85 12.92 -36.77
C ARG A 184 9.16 13.15 -37.52
N ALA A 185 9.17 14.08 -38.48
CA ALA A 185 10.37 14.38 -39.27
C ALA A 185 11.50 14.99 -38.42
N ARG A 186 11.15 15.85 -37.45
CA ARG A 186 12.10 16.45 -36.50
C ARG A 186 12.68 15.40 -35.56
N GLU A 187 11.84 14.55 -34.96
CA GLU A 187 12.27 13.48 -34.06
C GLU A 187 13.20 12.50 -34.80
N LEU A 188 12.83 12.07 -36.01
CA LEU A 188 13.65 11.16 -36.81
C LEU A 188 15.02 11.77 -37.13
N SER A 189 15.06 13.04 -37.53
CA SER A 189 16.32 13.74 -37.83
C SER A 189 17.22 13.88 -36.59
N PHE A 190 16.63 14.17 -35.44
CA PHE A 190 17.34 14.30 -34.18
C PHE A 190 17.91 12.96 -33.72
N LEU A 191 17.09 11.91 -33.68
CA LEU A 191 17.51 10.56 -33.29
C LEU A 191 18.59 10.01 -34.23
N ALA A 192 18.45 10.23 -35.54
CA ALA A 192 19.44 9.80 -36.52
C ALA A 192 20.80 10.50 -36.32
N TYR A 193 20.78 11.78 -35.92
CA TYR A 193 21.99 12.50 -35.56
C TYR A 193 22.65 11.92 -34.31
N GLU A 194 21.88 11.67 -33.24
CA GLU A 194 22.41 11.12 -31.98
C GLU A 194 22.97 9.70 -32.15
N VAL A 195 22.26 8.82 -32.86
CA VAL A 195 22.75 7.47 -33.17
C VAL A 195 24.03 7.54 -33.98
N LYS A 196 24.09 8.41 -34.99
CA LYS A 196 25.29 8.61 -35.80
C LYS A 196 26.47 9.13 -34.96
N GLU A 197 26.24 10.07 -34.04
CA GLU A 197 27.28 10.58 -33.12
C GLU A 197 27.88 9.45 -32.26
N ILE A 198 27.03 8.53 -31.76
CA ILE A 198 27.49 7.37 -30.97
C ILE A 198 28.20 6.33 -31.83
N GLU A 199 27.68 6.02 -33.03
CA GLU A 199 28.26 5.03 -33.94
C GLU A 199 29.63 5.48 -34.49
N GLU A 200 29.78 6.77 -34.83
CA GLU A 200 31.04 7.34 -35.31
C GLU A 200 32.13 7.32 -34.23
N ALA A 201 31.76 7.39 -32.96
CA ALA A 201 32.69 7.31 -31.84
C ALA A 201 33.28 5.90 -31.63
N GLN A 202 32.67 4.85 -32.20
CA GLN A 202 33.17 3.46 -32.15
C GLN A 202 33.59 3.02 -30.74
N LEU A 203 32.73 3.27 -29.75
CA LEU A 203 33.04 2.98 -28.35
C LEU A 203 33.22 1.48 -28.10
N SER A 204 34.20 1.14 -27.27
CA SER A 204 34.39 -0.22 -26.76
C SER A 204 34.22 -0.27 -25.24
N VAL A 205 33.56 -1.33 -24.75
CA VAL A 205 33.29 -1.49 -23.32
C VAL A 205 34.61 -1.64 -22.56
N GLY A 206 34.80 -0.82 -21.50
CA GLY A 206 36.02 -0.77 -20.70
C GLY A 206 37.17 0.04 -21.30
N GLU A 207 36.96 0.70 -22.45
CA GLU A 207 37.97 1.56 -23.08
C GLU A 207 38.35 2.76 -22.21
N ASP A 208 37.35 3.39 -21.59
CA ASP A 208 37.46 4.53 -20.71
C ASP A 208 38.40 4.24 -19.53
N THR A 209 38.19 3.10 -18.86
CA THR A 209 38.96 2.68 -17.70
C THR A 209 40.43 2.46 -18.08
N ARG A 210 40.68 1.82 -19.22
CA ARG A 210 42.04 1.60 -19.74
C ARG A 210 42.72 2.92 -20.10
N LEU A 211 42.02 3.84 -20.75
CA LEU A 211 42.55 5.14 -21.14
C LEU A 211 42.79 6.03 -19.91
N GLU A 212 41.93 5.99 -18.89
CA GLU A 212 42.13 6.71 -17.63
C GLU A 212 43.40 6.23 -16.90
N GLU A 213 43.63 4.91 -16.86
CA GLU A 213 44.87 4.35 -16.31
C GLU A 213 46.10 4.81 -17.08
N GLN A 214 46.02 4.80 -18.42
CA GLN A 214 47.09 5.25 -19.30
C GLN A 214 47.36 6.76 -19.13
N TYR A 215 46.30 7.58 -19.09
CA TYR A 215 46.39 9.02 -18.85
C TYR A 215 47.04 9.34 -17.51
N ARG A 216 46.64 8.64 -16.44
CA ARG A 216 47.26 8.81 -15.11
C ARG A 216 48.76 8.51 -15.14
N ARG A 217 49.19 7.47 -15.86
CA ARG A 217 50.61 7.14 -16.02
C ARG A 217 51.37 8.26 -16.74
N PHE A 218 50.85 8.74 -17.87
CA PHE A 218 51.47 9.84 -18.61
C PHE A 218 51.47 11.16 -17.83
N ALA A 219 50.36 11.53 -17.18
CA ALA A 219 50.28 12.74 -16.39
C ALA A 219 51.30 12.74 -15.23
N ASN A 220 51.50 11.59 -14.59
CA ASN A 220 52.54 11.44 -13.57
C ASN A 220 53.95 11.52 -14.17
N ALA A 221 54.21 10.84 -15.30
CA ALA A 221 55.50 10.90 -15.98
C ALA A 221 55.86 12.32 -16.42
N LYS A 222 54.92 13.06 -17.03
CA LYS A 222 55.08 14.46 -17.40
C LYS A 222 55.41 15.34 -16.20
N LYS A 223 54.68 15.17 -15.09
CA LYS A 223 54.93 15.91 -13.85
C LYS A 223 56.32 15.62 -13.27
N ILE A 224 56.80 14.38 -13.35
CA ILE A 224 58.15 14.00 -12.93
C ILE A 224 59.18 14.66 -13.85
N MET A 225 59.02 14.55 -15.17
CA MET A 225 59.92 15.18 -16.14
C MET A 225 60.00 16.69 -15.97
N ASP A 226 58.88 17.37 -15.82
CA ASP A 226 58.82 18.81 -15.59
C ASP A 226 59.57 19.19 -14.30
N ALA A 227 59.39 18.42 -13.22
CA ALA A 227 60.06 18.65 -11.94
C ALA A 227 61.58 18.40 -12.01
N ILE A 228 62.01 17.33 -12.67
CA ILE A 228 63.43 16.97 -12.82
C ILE A 228 64.14 17.93 -13.77
N SER A 229 63.47 18.34 -14.86
CA SER A 229 63.95 19.37 -15.78
C SER A 229 64.10 20.72 -15.08
N ALA A 230 63.11 21.13 -14.28
CA ALA A 230 63.19 22.35 -13.49
C ALA A 230 64.30 22.30 -12.43
N ALA A 231 64.49 21.15 -11.77
CA ALA A 231 65.59 20.93 -10.83
C ALA A 231 66.95 21.07 -11.53
N GLY A 232 67.13 20.39 -12.67
CA GLY A 232 68.35 20.47 -13.47
C GLY A 232 68.67 21.88 -13.94
N ALA A 233 67.65 22.63 -14.39
CA ALA A 233 67.81 24.04 -14.75
C ALA A 233 68.28 24.91 -13.58
N ALA A 234 67.81 24.65 -12.35
CA ALA A 234 68.22 25.39 -11.16
C ALA A 234 69.63 25.02 -10.68
N THR A 235 70.06 23.77 -10.85
CA THR A 235 71.32 23.25 -10.29
C THR A 235 72.51 23.33 -11.22
N GLY A 236 72.35 23.17 -12.54
CA GLY A 236 73.48 23.15 -13.47
C GLY A 236 73.15 23.34 -14.95
N GLY A 237 71.90 23.68 -15.30
CA GLY A 237 71.48 23.85 -16.69
C GLY A 237 72.04 25.11 -17.35
N ASP A 238 72.51 24.96 -18.58
CA ASP A 238 73.14 26.01 -19.42
C ASP A 238 72.14 27.00 -20.05
N GLY A 239 70.87 26.98 -19.61
CA GLY A 239 69.72 27.51 -20.37
C GLY A 239 68.86 28.59 -19.69
N GLY A 240 69.21 29.03 -18.48
CA GLY A 240 68.48 30.07 -17.75
C GLY A 240 69.10 31.46 -17.88
N THR A 241 68.30 32.53 -17.77
CA THR A 241 68.79 33.92 -17.74
C THR A 241 69.40 34.35 -16.39
N GLY A 242 69.70 33.40 -15.49
CA GLY A 242 70.19 33.65 -14.14
C GLY A 242 71.30 32.67 -13.74
N GLU A 243 72.10 33.05 -12.74
CA GLU A 243 73.19 32.21 -12.21
C GLU A 243 72.61 30.91 -11.61
N ASN A 244 73.10 29.75 -12.04
CA ASN A 244 72.71 28.44 -11.47
C ASN A 244 73.58 28.10 -10.23
N ALA A 245 73.16 27.10 -9.44
CA ALA A 245 73.86 26.75 -8.21
C ALA A 245 75.33 26.35 -8.45
N SER A 246 75.61 25.59 -9.52
CA SER A 246 76.98 25.17 -9.88
C SER A 246 77.88 26.37 -10.18
N GLU A 247 77.38 27.36 -10.93
CA GLU A 247 78.11 28.59 -11.24
C GLU A 247 78.42 29.42 -9.98
N LEU A 248 77.43 29.57 -9.09
CA LEU A 248 77.58 30.29 -7.83
C LEU A 248 78.60 29.64 -6.90
N ILE A 249 78.54 28.30 -6.77
CA ILE A 249 79.47 27.53 -5.95
C ILE A 249 80.88 27.57 -6.54
N SER A 250 81.03 27.34 -7.85
CA SER A 250 82.31 27.45 -8.55
C SER A 250 82.93 28.84 -8.40
N ARG A 251 82.11 29.91 -8.41
CA ARG A 251 82.58 31.27 -8.15
C ARG A 251 83.04 31.45 -6.71
N ALA A 252 82.26 31.00 -5.72
CA ALA A 252 82.64 31.06 -4.32
C ALA A 252 83.93 30.27 -4.03
N LEU A 253 84.08 29.10 -4.65
CA LEU A 253 85.27 28.26 -4.52
C LEU A 253 86.53 28.98 -5.04
N ARG A 254 86.45 29.69 -6.17
CA ARG A 254 87.57 30.51 -6.70
C ARG A 254 88.00 31.60 -5.72
N GLU A 255 87.04 32.31 -5.11
CA GLU A 255 87.33 33.36 -4.14
C GLU A 255 87.99 32.79 -2.87
N VAL A 256 87.46 31.70 -2.31
CA VAL A 256 87.98 31.07 -1.10
C VAL A 256 89.35 30.43 -1.34
N SER A 257 89.56 29.77 -2.49
CA SER A 257 90.83 29.15 -2.89
C SER A 257 91.96 30.18 -3.01
N SER A 258 91.65 31.42 -3.42
CA SER A 258 92.65 32.49 -3.53
C SER A 258 93.27 32.89 -2.18
N VAL A 259 92.61 32.56 -1.06
CA VAL A 259 93.02 32.95 0.29
C VAL A 259 93.24 31.76 1.25
N SER A 260 92.97 30.52 0.84
CA SER A 260 93.03 29.34 1.71
C SER A 260 94.44 29.01 2.20
N ALA A 261 95.48 29.36 1.44
CA ALA A 261 96.88 29.18 1.83
C ALA A 261 97.30 30.06 3.03
N TYR A 262 96.52 31.09 3.38
CA TYR A 262 96.87 32.01 4.47
C TYR A 262 96.34 31.58 5.84
N GLU A 263 95.27 30.77 5.93
CA GLU A 263 94.64 30.37 7.20
C GLU A 263 94.02 28.96 7.11
N GLU A 264 94.37 28.08 8.07
CA GLU A 264 93.91 26.69 8.11
C GLU A 264 92.38 26.54 8.19
N ARG A 265 91.71 27.48 8.87
CA ARG A 265 90.24 27.51 8.95
C ARG A 265 89.59 27.80 7.60
N ILE A 266 90.24 28.59 6.74
CA ILE A 266 89.78 28.90 5.39
C ILE A 266 90.03 27.70 4.46
N ALA A 267 91.15 26.97 4.63
CA ALA A 267 91.37 25.72 3.92
C ALA A 267 90.30 24.65 4.24
N GLN A 268 89.83 24.59 5.49
CA GLN A 268 88.68 23.75 5.83
C GLN A 268 87.37 24.22 5.14
N MET A 269 87.15 25.53 5.01
CA MET A 269 86.03 26.11 4.26
C MET A 269 86.11 25.83 2.75
N GLU A 270 87.31 25.88 2.16
CA GLU A 270 87.56 25.49 0.77
C GLU A 270 87.16 24.03 0.56
N GLN A 271 87.64 23.12 1.43
CA GLN A 271 87.29 21.71 1.36
C GLN A 271 85.78 21.47 1.45
N MET A 272 85.07 22.16 2.36
CA MET A 272 83.62 22.08 2.46
C MET A 272 82.92 22.51 1.16
N LEU A 273 83.37 23.59 0.51
CA LEU A 273 82.82 24.02 -0.77
C LEU A 273 83.16 23.06 -1.92
N THR A 274 84.35 22.48 -1.93
CA THR A 274 84.74 21.43 -2.90
C THR A 274 83.86 20.20 -2.77
N ASP A 275 83.56 19.77 -1.54
CA ASP A 275 82.67 18.61 -1.32
C ASP A 275 81.24 18.90 -1.81
N ILE A 276 80.74 20.13 -1.62
CA ILE A 276 79.43 20.56 -2.13
C ILE A 276 79.41 20.62 -3.67
N ASP A 277 80.46 21.17 -4.30
CA ASP A 277 80.59 21.24 -5.76
C ASP A 277 80.59 19.85 -6.40
N ASN A 278 81.35 18.91 -5.81
CA ASN A 278 81.37 17.52 -6.24
C ASN A 278 80.01 16.84 -6.11
N LEU A 279 79.33 16.99 -4.96
CA LEU A 279 77.99 16.43 -4.74
C LEU A 279 76.95 17.00 -5.73
N LEU A 280 77.05 18.29 -6.04
CA LEU A 280 76.16 18.94 -6.99
C LEU A 280 76.42 18.49 -8.44
N SER A 281 77.70 18.29 -8.79
CA SER A 281 78.10 17.72 -10.08
C SER A 281 77.57 16.30 -10.26
N ASP A 282 77.70 15.44 -9.25
CA ASP A 282 77.16 14.08 -9.25
C ASP A 282 75.63 14.08 -9.41
N PHE A 283 74.92 14.95 -8.68
CA PHE A 283 73.48 15.13 -8.81
C PHE A 283 73.05 15.59 -10.22
N ASN A 284 73.77 16.55 -10.81
CA ASN A 284 73.50 17.02 -12.17
C ASN A 284 73.75 15.92 -13.22
N HIS A 285 74.77 15.09 -13.01
CA HIS A 285 75.00 13.90 -13.85
C HIS A 285 73.84 12.90 -13.73
N GLU A 286 73.31 12.66 -12.53
CA GLU A 286 72.16 11.80 -12.31
C GLU A 286 70.89 12.34 -12.99
N ILE A 287 70.62 13.65 -12.87
CA ILE A 287 69.52 14.32 -13.59
C ILE A 287 69.64 14.16 -15.11
N SER A 288 70.84 14.42 -15.66
CA SER A 288 71.07 14.34 -17.10
C SER A 288 70.91 12.90 -17.62
N SER A 289 71.37 11.92 -16.84
CA SER A 289 71.15 10.50 -17.13
C SER A 289 69.67 10.11 -17.06
N TYR A 290 68.90 10.68 -16.13
CA TYR A 290 67.47 10.43 -16.00
C TYR A 290 66.69 10.99 -17.20
N LEU A 291 66.93 12.26 -17.54
CA LEU A 291 66.25 12.95 -18.65
C LEU A 291 66.57 12.37 -20.03
N SER A 292 67.76 11.78 -20.21
CA SER A 292 68.14 11.11 -21.46
C SER A 292 67.61 9.66 -21.57
N GLY A 293 67.16 9.06 -20.47
CA GLY A 293 66.70 7.67 -20.41
C GLY A 293 65.20 7.48 -20.56
N GLU A 294 64.37 8.51 -20.36
CA GLU A 294 62.92 8.42 -20.48
C GLU A 294 62.41 9.05 -21.79
N GLU A 295 61.84 8.24 -22.68
CA GLU A 295 61.09 8.72 -23.85
C GLU A 295 59.63 8.99 -23.44
N PHE A 296 59.25 10.26 -23.29
CA PHE A 296 57.85 10.67 -23.16
C PHE A 296 57.28 10.99 -24.52
N ASP A 297 56.20 10.29 -24.90
CA ASP A 297 55.51 10.49 -26.17
C ASP A 297 54.35 11.48 -25.98
N ASP A 298 54.62 12.77 -26.25
CA ASP A 298 53.64 13.85 -26.19
C ASP A 298 52.44 13.62 -27.11
N GLU A 299 52.66 12.99 -28.27
CA GLU A 299 51.60 12.74 -29.25
C GLU A 299 50.62 11.68 -28.73
N VAL A 300 51.14 10.59 -28.16
CA VAL A 300 50.30 9.54 -27.56
C VAL A 300 49.54 10.07 -26.34
N PHE A 301 50.16 10.93 -25.53
CA PHE A 301 49.47 11.56 -24.40
C PHE A 301 48.32 12.45 -24.88
N TYR A 302 48.54 13.30 -25.88
CA TYR A 302 47.51 14.16 -26.47
C TYR A 302 46.36 13.35 -27.09
N GLN A 303 46.67 12.27 -27.81
CA GLN A 303 45.65 11.38 -28.38
C GLN A 303 44.82 10.69 -27.30
N THR A 304 45.45 10.28 -26.19
CA THR A 304 44.77 9.68 -25.03
C THR A 304 43.80 10.68 -24.39
N GLU A 305 44.25 11.92 -24.17
CA GLU A 305 43.42 13.00 -23.61
C GLU A 305 42.22 13.31 -24.51
N LYS A 306 42.47 13.53 -25.81
CA LYS A 306 41.42 13.80 -26.79
C LYS A 306 40.37 12.69 -26.86
N ARG A 307 40.78 11.43 -26.76
CA ARG A 307 39.86 10.28 -26.78
C ARG A 307 39.04 10.20 -25.50
N LEU A 308 39.64 10.48 -24.34
CA LEU A 308 38.90 10.55 -23.06
C LEU A 308 37.88 11.68 -23.06
N ASP A 309 38.21 12.84 -23.61
CA ASP A 309 37.27 13.97 -23.72
C ASP A 309 36.05 13.64 -24.58
N GLU A 310 36.26 12.97 -25.72
CA GLU A 310 35.18 12.46 -26.57
C GLU A 310 34.26 11.50 -25.81
N ILE A 311 34.84 10.53 -25.09
CA ILE A 311 34.09 9.56 -24.28
C ILE A 311 33.30 10.27 -23.18
N ASN A 312 33.91 11.21 -22.46
CA ASN A 312 33.26 11.94 -21.38
C ASN A 312 32.12 12.83 -21.89
N HIS A 313 32.28 13.42 -23.08
CA HIS A 313 31.22 14.18 -23.73
C HIS A 313 30.01 13.28 -24.05
N LEU A 314 30.24 12.08 -24.58
CA LEU A 314 29.16 11.11 -24.84
C LEU A 314 28.51 10.63 -23.55
N LYS A 315 29.29 10.40 -22.49
CA LYS A 315 28.75 10.05 -21.17
C LYS A 315 27.80 11.13 -20.64
N SER A 316 28.18 12.40 -20.77
CA SER A 316 27.35 13.51 -20.30
C SER A 316 26.00 13.62 -21.03
N LYS A 317 25.91 13.16 -22.28
CA LYS A 317 24.71 13.22 -23.11
C LYS A 317 23.82 11.99 -23.03
N TYR A 318 24.40 10.79 -22.97
CA TYR A 318 23.69 9.54 -23.26
C TYR A 318 23.68 8.51 -22.12
N GLY A 319 24.49 8.70 -21.08
CA GLY A 319 24.55 7.79 -19.93
C GLY A 319 25.89 7.85 -19.20
N ASN A 320 25.91 7.58 -17.91
CA ASN A 320 27.14 7.66 -17.09
C ASN A 320 28.14 6.53 -17.40
N THR A 321 27.69 5.45 -18.03
CA THR A 321 28.50 4.28 -18.38
C THR A 321 28.48 4.02 -19.88
N MET A 322 29.49 3.30 -20.38
CA MET A 322 29.58 2.96 -21.81
C MET A 322 28.41 2.08 -22.25
N GLU A 323 27.99 1.18 -21.38
CA GLU A 323 26.82 0.31 -21.54
C GLU A 323 25.54 1.13 -21.67
N GLU A 324 25.34 2.14 -20.83
CA GLU A 324 24.19 3.04 -20.93
C GLU A 324 24.18 3.80 -22.27
N ILE A 325 25.33 4.30 -22.74
CA ILE A 325 25.43 4.99 -24.04
C ILE A 325 25.03 4.05 -25.19
N LEU A 326 25.57 2.82 -25.20
CA LEU A 326 25.28 1.83 -26.23
C LEU A 326 23.82 1.35 -26.18
N GLN A 327 23.28 1.15 -24.99
CA GLN A 327 21.85 0.84 -24.81
C GLN A 327 20.98 2.00 -25.33
N SER A 328 21.38 3.24 -25.05
CA SER A 328 20.69 4.42 -25.53
C SER A 328 20.66 4.47 -27.07
N ALA A 329 21.77 4.12 -27.73
CA ALA A 329 21.81 4.00 -29.19
C ALA A 329 20.86 2.90 -29.70
N GLU A 330 20.81 1.73 -29.05
CA GLU A 330 19.92 0.64 -29.43
C GLU A 330 18.43 1.04 -29.31
N GLU A 331 18.05 1.70 -28.22
CA GLU A 331 16.70 2.22 -27.99
C GLU A 331 16.30 3.26 -29.03
N LYS A 332 17.20 4.21 -29.33
CA LYS A 332 16.99 5.21 -30.38
C LYS A 332 16.88 4.58 -31.77
N THR A 333 17.69 3.57 -32.09
CA THR A 333 17.62 2.85 -33.37
C THR A 333 16.29 2.11 -33.53
N LYS A 334 15.79 1.47 -32.46
CA LYS A 334 14.44 0.87 -32.47
C LYS A 334 13.36 1.92 -32.71
N ARG A 335 13.47 3.10 -32.08
CA ARG A 335 12.55 4.21 -32.29
C ARG A 335 12.60 4.77 -33.70
N ILE A 336 13.80 4.92 -34.29
CA ILE A 336 13.97 5.34 -35.70
C ILE A 336 13.26 4.36 -36.64
N ALA A 337 13.43 3.05 -36.45
CA ALA A 337 12.76 2.04 -37.27
C ALA A 337 11.23 2.18 -37.21
N VAL A 338 10.67 2.44 -36.01
CA VAL A 338 9.23 2.73 -35.83
C VAL A 338 8.82 4.01 -36.55
N LEU A 339 9.59 5.09 -36.44
CA LEU A 339 9.30 6.36 -37.10
C LEU A 339 9.48 6.30 -38.63
N GLN A 340 10.30 5.40 -39.16
CA GLN A 340 10.45 5.20 -40.61
C GLN A 340 9.21 4.54 -41.22
N ASP A 341 8.64 3.54 -40.56
CA ASP A 341 7.44 2.81 -41.01
C ASP A 341 6.22 3.11 -40.12
N TYR A 342 6.06 4.39 -39.77
CA TYR A 342 5.10 4.85 -38.75
C TYR A 342 3.64 4.55 -39.09
N ASP A 343 3.27 4.72 -40.35
CA ASP A 343 1.89 4.48 -40.80
C ASP A 343 1.53 3.00 -40.72
N LYS A 344 2.50 2.11 -40.99
CA LYS A 344 2.33 0.67 -40.78
C LYS A 344 2.29 0.33 -39.30
N TYR A 345 3.20 0.89 -38.50
CA TYR A 345 3.22 0.70 -37.05
C TYR A 345 1.87 1.09 -36.41
N LEU A 346 1.31 2.26 -36.76
CA LEU A 346 0.00 2.69 -36.27
C LEU A 346 -1.13 1.76 -36.72
N ASN A 347 -1.09 1.26 -37.96
CA ASN A 347 -2.06 0.28 -38.45
C ASN A 347 -1.93 -1.07 -37.75
N ASP A 348 -0.72 -1.56 -37.50
CA ASP A 348 -0.46 -2.80 -36.78
C ASP A 348 -0.94 -2.71 -35.33
N LEU A 349 -0.72 -1.55 -34.70
CA LEU A 349 -1.18 -1.25 -33.35
C LEU A 349 -2.71 -1.15 -33.28
N LEU A 350 -3.34 -0.46 -34.23
CA LEU A 350 -4.79 -0.39 -34.37
C LEU A 350 -5.41 -1.77 -34.61
N THR A 351 -4.80 -2.59 -35.47
CA THR A 351 -5.24 -3.95 -35.76
C THR A 351 -5.13 -4.84 -34.53
N SER A 352 -4.01 -4.76 -33.81
CA SER A 352 -3.77 -5.49 -32.57
C SER A 352 -4.75 -5.06 -31.47
N MET A 353 -5.00 -3.75 -31.33
CA MET A 353 -5.98 -3.20 -30.40
C MET A 353 -7.39 -3.69 -30.73
N ASN A 354 -7.80 -3.67 -32.01
CA ASN A 354 -9.12 -4.14 -32.44
C ASN A 354 -9.30 -5.64 -32.19
N ARG A 355 -8.29 -6.45 -32.49
CA ARG A 355 -8.30 -7.89 -32.17
C ARG A 355 -8.45 -8.14 -30.66
N LYS A 356 -7.71 -7.41 -29.84
CA LYS A 356 -7.81 -7.51 -28.38
C LYS A 356 -9.15 -7.00 -27.85
N LYS A 357 -9.75 -6.00 -28.51
CA LYS A 357 -11.10 -5.54 -28.19
C LYS A 357 -12.15 -6.60 -28.49
N GLU A 358 -12.06 -7.30 -29.62
CA GLU A 358 -12.97 -8.41 -29.96
C GLU A 358 -12.86 -9.57 -28.96
N GLU A 359 -11.62 -9.92 -28.57
CA GLU A 359 -11.38 -10.91 -27.52
C GLU A 359 -11.99 -10.46 -26.18
N LEU A 360 -11.78 -9.20 -25.80
CA LEU A 360 -12.34 -8.60 -24.59
C LEU A 360 -13.87 -8.56 -24.61
N ASP A 361 -14.49 -8.26 -25.75
CA ASP A 361 -15.94 -8.32 -25.95
C ASP A 361 -16.50 -9.72 -25.70
N GLY A 362 -15.82 -10.74 -26.24
CA GLY A 362 -16.18 -12.15 -26.03
C GLY A 362 -16.11 -12.55 -24.56
N LEU A 363 -15.00 -12.24 -23.88
CA LEU A 363 -14.80 -12.53 -22.46
C LEU A 363 -15.80 -11.77 -21.57
N CYS A 364 -16.08 -10.50 -21.86
CA CYS A 364 -17.07 -9.73 -21.12
C CYS A 364 -18.48 -10.31 -21.29
N ALA A 365 -18.85 -10.75 -22.50
CA ALA A 365 -20.14 -11.39 -22.75
C ALA A 365 -20.27 -12.73 -22.00
N GLU A 366 -19.20 -13.53 -21.97
CA GLU A 366 -19.15 -14.79 -21.24
C GLU A 366 -19.32 -14.56 -19.72
N VAL A 367 -18.52 -13.68 -19.13
CA VAL A 367 -18.60 -13.32 -17.70
C VAL A 367 -19.98 -12.76 -17.34
N SER A 368 -20.52 -11.85 -18.16
CA SER A 368 -21.87 -11.30 -17.98
C SER A 368 -22.96 -12.36 -18.05
N GLY A 369 -22.83 -13.34 -18.95
CA GLY A 369 -23.76 -14.47 -19.06
C GLY A 369 -23.77 -15.35 -17.80
N ILE A 370 -22.59 -15.65 -17.25
CA ILE A 370 -22.44 -16.42 -16.02
C ILE A 370 -23.04 -15.65 -14.83
N ARG A 371 -22.72 -14.36 -14.71
CA ARG A 371 -23.27 -13.48 -13.68
C ARG A 371 -24.79 -13.43 -13.71
N LYS A 372 -25.40 -13.23 -14.87
CA LYS A 372 -26.87 -13.21 -15.01
C LYS A 372 -27.51 -14.55 -14.68
N LYS A 373 -26.85 -15.67 -14.97
CA LYS A 373 -27.32 -17.01 -14.59
C LYS A 373 -27.24 -17.21 -13.08
N ALA A 374 -26.10 -16.89 -12.47
CA ALA A 374 -25.88 -17.00 -11.04
C ALA A 374 -26.80 -16.07 -10.24
N ALA A 375 -27.08 -14.88 -10.74
CA ALA A 375 -27.97 -13.90 -10.14
C ALA A 375 -29.36 -14.49 -9.89
N LYS A 376 -29.91 -15.28 -10.82
CA LYS A 376 -31.21 -15.94 -10.63
C LYS A 376 -31.21 -16.91 -9.46
N GLY A 377 -30.11 -17.63 -9.24
CA GLY A 377 -29.95 -18.54 -8.10
C GLY A 377 -29.81 -17.78 -6.80
N LEU A 378 -28.92 -16.79 -6.79
CA LEU A 378 -28.65 -15.92 -5.64
C LEU A 378 -29.90 -15.19 -5.16
N THR A 379 -30.60 -14.50 -6.07
CA THR A 379 -31.78 -13.69 -5.72
C THR A 379 -32.93 -14.56 -5.24
N LYS A 380 -33.08 -15.78 -5.78
CA LYS A 380 -34.07 -16.75 -5.30
C LYS A 380 -33.74 -17.24 -3.88
N ALA A 381 -32.47 -17.55 -3.61
CA ALA A 381 -32.03 -17.97 -2.28
C ALA A 381 -32.21 -16.86 -1.24
N ILE A 382 -31.87 -15.61 -1.60
CA ILE A 382 -32.08 -14.43 -0.74
C ILE A 382 -33.58 -14.18 -0.53
N ALA A 383 -34.42 -14.26 -1.57
CA ALA A 383 -35.87 -14.12 -1.43
C ALA A 383 -36.44 -15.15 -0.44
N GLN A 384 -36.03 -16.42 -0.55
CA GLN A 384 -36.45 -17.46 0.39
C GLN A 384 -35.98 -17.16 1.83
N ALA A 385 -34.74 -16.70 1.99
CA ALA A 385 -34.23 -16.32 3.31
C ALA A 385 -34.98 -15.12 3.90
N LEU A 386 -35.44 -14.17 3.08
CA LEU A 386 -36.27 -13.05 3.50
C LEU A 386 -37.69 -13.49 3.90
N GLU A 387 -38.30 -14.42 3.15
CA GLU A 387 -39.58 -15.04 3.53
C GLU A 387 -39.48 -15.77 4.88
N ASP A 388 -38.38 -16.50 5.12
CA ASP A 388 -38.11 -17.14 6.41
C ASP A 388 -38.01 -16.12 7.56
N LEU A 389 -37.54 -14.90 7.27
CA LEU A 389 -37.50 -13.76 8.19
C LEU A 389 -38.84 -13.01 8.27
N ASN A 390 -39.92 -13.59 7.75
CA ASN A 390 -41.28 -13.07 7.78
C ASN A 390 -41.49 -11.78 6.96
N PHE A 391 -40.73 -11.58 5.89
CA PHE A 391 -41.11 -10.63 4.84
C PHE A 391 -42.20 -11.25 3.96
N LEU A 392 -43.39 -10.63 3.95
CA LEU A 392 -44.55 -11.12 3.21
C LEU A 392 -44.41 -10.76 1.72
N ASP A 393 -44.50 -11.77 0.83
CA ASP A 393 -44.53 -11.58 -0.63
C ASP A 393 -43.36 -10.75 -1.18
N VAL A 394 -42.16 -10.97 -0.65
CA VAL A 394 -40.95 -10.24 -1.06
C VAL A 394 -40.52 -10.59 -2.49
N GLN A 395 -40.24 -9.58 -3.29
CA GLN A 395 -39.57 -9.75 -4.58
C GLN A 395 -38.15 -9.25 -4.47
N PHE A 396 -37.18 -10.12 -4.72
CA PHE A 396 -35.77 -9.79 -4.73
C PHE A 396 -35.17 -10.16 -6.08
N THR A 397 -34.57 -9.20 -6.78
CA THR A 397 -33.93 -9.40 -8.08
C THR A 397 -32.68 -8.55 -8.17
N MET A 398 -32.00 -8.63 -9.31
CA MET A 398 -30.81 -7.84 -9.59
C MET A 398 -30.87 -7.31 -11.01
N GLU A 399 -30.69 -6.00 -11.15
CA GLU A 399 -30.63 -5.33 -12.46
C GLU A 399 -29.20 -5.21 -12.94
N PHE A 400 -29.00 -5.36 -14.25
CA PHE A 400 -27.69 -5.29 -14.88
C PHE A 400 -27.68 -4.16 -15.91
N ARG A 401 -26.60 -3.38 -15.91
CA ARG A 401 -26.31 -2.36 -16.90
C ARG A 401 -24.93 -2.61 -17.51
N LYS A 402 -24.82 -2.45 -18.83
CA LYS A 402 -23.54 -2.46 -19.52
C LYS A 402 -22.84 -1.09 -19.35
N THR A 403 -21.59 -1.11 -18.94
CA THR A 403 -20.71 0.05 -18.74
C THR A 403 -19.47 -0.06 -19.62
N GLU A 404 -18.50 0.85 -19.43
CA GLU A 404 -17.20 0.75 -20.08
C GLU A 404 -16.40 -0.46 -19.56
N TYR A 405 -15.40 -0.90 -20.33
CA TYR A 405 -14.56 -2.00 -19.89
C TYR A 405 -13.78 -1.64 -18.63
N SER A 406 -13.80 -2.56 -17.69
CA SER A 406 -12.90 -2.58 -16.54
C SER A 406 -12.18 -3.93 -16.48
N ALA A 407 -11.22 -4.06 -15.57
CA ALA A 407 -10.60 -5.35 -15.26
C ALA A 407 -11.61 -6.40 -14.75
N GLY A 408 -12.80 -5.97 -14.30
CA GLY A 408 -13.90 -6.85 -13.88
C GLY A 408 -14.98 -7.08 -14.94
N GLY A 409 -14.79 -6.59 -16.17
CA GLY A 409 -15.75 -6.64 -17.26
C GLY A 409 -16.58 -5.36 -17.38
N TRP A 410 -17.74 -5.48 -18.01
CA TRP A 410 -18.63 -4.35 -18.36
C TRP A 410 -19.94 -4.33 -17.56
N ASP A 411 -20.10 -5.19 -16.55
CA ASP A 411 -21.34 -5.28 -15.81
C ASP A 411 -21.29 -4.32 -14.62
N GLU A 412 -22.29 -3.45 -14.52
CA GLU A 412 -22.74 -2.88 -13.27
C GLU A 412 -24.01 -3.63 -12.85
N ALA A 413 -24.08 -4.08 -11.59
CA ALA A 413 -25.23 -4.78 -11.05
C ALA A 413 -25.72 -4.12 -9.76
N GLU A 414 -27.03 -4.13 -9.55
CA GLU A 414 -27.66 -3.55 -8.37
C GLU A 414 -28.84 -4.41 -7.89
N PHE A 415 -28.90 -4.70 -6.59
CA PHE A 415 -30.02 -5.41 -5.98
C PHE A 415 -31.27 -4.53 -5.93
N MET A 416 -32.37 -5.14 -6.32
CA MET A 416 -33.69 -4.53 -6.37
C MET A 416 -34.63 -5.32 -5.48
N ILE A 417 -35.40 -4.63 -4.65
CA ILE A 417 -36.33 -5.24 -3.71
C ILE A 417 -37.72 -4.59 -3.80
N SER A 418 -38.74 -5.38 -3.55
CA SER A 418 -40.08 -4.93 -3.17
C SER A 418 -40.51 -5.78 -1.97
N THR A 419 -40.84 -5.12 -0.86
CA THR A 419 -41.15 -5.78 0.42
C THR A 419 -42.65 -5.99 0.65
N ASN A 420 -43.51 -5.42 -0.19
CA ASN A 420 -44.96 -5.48 -0.07
C ASN A 420 -45.64 -5.75 -1.42
N PRO A 421 -46.73 -6.53 -1.44
CA PRO A 421 -47.57 -6.70 -2.63
C PRO A 421 -48.02 -5.36 -3.24
N GLY A 422 -47.81 -5.20 -4.55
CA GLY A 422 -48.24 -4.02 -5.30
C GLY A 422 -47.25 -2.84 -5.27
N GLU A 423 -46.17 -2.91 -4.49
CA GLU A 423 -45.09 -1.94 -4.57
C GLU A 423 -44.12 -2.26 -5.72
N PRO A 424 -43.63 -1.25 -6.46
CA PRO A 424 -42.67 -1.48 -7.53
C PRO A 424 -41.29 -1.85 -6.96
N LEU A 425 -40.56 -2.68 -7.69
CA LEU A 425 -39.15 -2.96 -7.43
C LEU A 425 -38.34 -1.66 -7.44
N LYS A 426 -37.53 -1.47 -6.41
CA LYS A 426 -36.67 -0.30 -6.24
C LYS A 426 -35.29 -0.74 -5.70
N PRO A 427 -34.24 0.07 -5.89
CA PRO A 427 -32.94 -0.21 -5.29
C PRO A 427 -33.01 -0.30 -3.77
N LEU A 428 -32.22 -1.18 -3.16
CA LEU A 428 -32.20 -1.40 -1.69
C LEU A 428 -32.18 -0.09 -0.88
N GLY A 429 -31.37 0.88 -1.29
CA GLY A 429 -31.21 2.16 -0.59
C GLY A 429 -32.43 3.08 -0.62
N LYS A 430 -33.50 2.73 -1.34
CA LYS A 430 -34.73 3.54 -1.46
C LYS A 430 -35.97 2.92 -0.80
N VAL A 431 -35.85 1.73 -0.21
CA VAL A 431 -37.03 0.93 0.19
C VAL A 431 -37.12 0.66 1.69
N ALA A 432 -35.99 0.53 2.37
CA ALA A 432 -35.99 -0.10 3.69
C ALA A 432 -35.62 0.87 4.82
N SER A 433 -36.30 0.71 5.95
CA SER A 433 -35.90 1.29 7.24
C SER A 433 -34.60 0.65 7.75
N GLY A 434 -33.93 1.27 8.73
CA GLY A 434 -32.66 0.78 9.28
C GLY A 434 -32.72 -0.68 9.75
N GLY A 435 -33.77 -1.06 10.48
CA GLY A 435 -33.97 -2.44 10.96
C GLY A 435 -34.33 -3.44 9.84
N GLU A 436 -35.06 -3.02 8.81
CA GLU A 436 -35.31 -3.86 7.63
C GLU A 436 -34.02 -4.10 6.85
N LEU A 437 -33.17 -3.10 6.68
CA LEU A 437 -31.86 -3.26 6.05
C LEU A 437 -30.98 -4.23 6.84
N SER A 438 -30.96 -4.17 8.17
CA SER A 438 -30.22 -5.14 9.00
C SER A 438 -30.73 -6.57 8.81
N ARG A 439 -32.05 -6.77 8.68
CA ARG A 439 -32.62 -8.09 8.36
C ARG A 439 -32.32 -8.56 6.94
N ILE A 440 -32.33 -7.65 5.96
CA ILE A 440 -31.92 -7.97 4.59
C ILE A 440 -30.43 -8.35 4.55
N ALA A 441 -29.58 -7.62 5.27
CA ALA A 441 -28.17 -7.96 5.43
C ALA A 441 -28.02 -9.37 6.03
N LEU A 442 -28.76 -9.69 7.10
CA LEU A 442 -28.76 -11.01 7.71
C LEU A 442 -29.14 -12.10 6.69
N ALA A 443 -30.17 -11.88 5.87
CA ALA A 443 -30.56 -12.83 4.82
C ALA A 443 -29.45 -13.04 3.79
N VAL A 444 -28.85 -11.95 3.30
CA VAL A 444 -27.74 -12.01 2.33
C VAL A 444 -26.54 -12.74 2.93
N LYS A 445 -26.12 -12.37 4.13
CA LYS A 445 -24.99 -12.99 4.86
C LYS A 445 -25.24 -14.46 5.16
N THR A 446 -26.47 -14.83 5.51
CA THR A 446 -26.84 -16.24 5.72
C THR A 446 -26.69 -17.06 4.44
N VAL A 447 -27.11 -16.52 3.28
CA VAL A 447 -26.95 -17.21 1.99
C VAL A 447 -25.47 -17.24 1.55
N MET A 448 -24.67 -16.25 1.96
CA MET A 448 -23.24 -16.14 1.65
C MET A 448 -22.32 -16.78 2.69
N ALA A 449 -22.85 -17.42 3.74
CA ALA A 449 -22.09 -17.81 4.93
C ALA A 449 -20.88 -18.71 4.65
N ASP A 450 -20.89 -19.52 3.58
CA ASP A 450 -19.76 -20.39 3.20
C ASP A 450 -18.68 -19.66 2.38
N THR A 451 -19.01 -18.48 1.84
CA THR A 451 -18.17 -17.71 0.92
C THR A 451 -17.76 -16.34 1.44
N ASP A 452 -18.42 -15.85 2.49
CA ASP A 452 -18.07 -14.60 3.13
C ASP A 452 -16.77 -14.77 3.92
N GLU A 453 -15.78 -13.94 3.62
CA GLU A 453 -14.44 -14.03 4.20
C GLU A 453 -14.29 -13.08 5.41
N ILE A 454 -15.29 -12.25 5.73
CA ILE A 454 -15.27 -11.31 6.86
C ILE A 454 -15.69 -12.04 8.14
N PRO A 455 -14.81 -12.18 9.15
CA PRO A 455 -15.07 -13.08 10.29
C PRO A 455 -16.04 -12.54 11.34
N THR A 456 -16.22 -11.21 11.42
CA THR A 456 -17.00 -10.57 12.49
C THR A 456 -18.14 -9.74 11.91
N LEU A 457 -19.36 -9.96 12.38
CA LEU A 457 -20.55 -9.24 11.96
C LEU A 457 -21.22 -8.56 13.16
N ILE A 458 -21.55 -7.28 13.02
CA ILE A 458 -22.32 -6.55 14.03
C ILE A 458 -23.72 -6.26 13.47
N PHE A 459 -24.76 -6.63 14.21
CA PHE A 459 -26.14 -6.26 13.90
C PHE A 459 -26.71 -5.34 14.98
N ASP A 460 -26.99 -4.11 14.59
CA ASP A 460 -27.70 -3.12 15.41
C ASP A 460 -29.13 -2.92 14.89
N GLU A 461 -30.03 -2.62 15.81
CA GLU A 461 -31.47 -2.39 15.56
C GLU A 461 -32.18 -3.49 14.74
N ILE A 462 -31.64 -4.72 14.70
CA ILE A 462 -32.25 -5.82 13.93
C ILE A 462 -33.64 -6.20 14.46
N ASP A 463 -33.87 -5.91 15.74
CA ASP A 463 -35.13 -6.10 16.46
C ASP A 463 -36.11 -4.92 16.30
N SER A 464 -35.76 -3.89 15.54
CA SER A 464 -36.65 -2.75 15.29
C SER A 464 -37.86 -3.17 14.45
N GLY A 465 -39.05 -2.89 14.99
CA GLY A 465 -40.33 -3.14 14.35
C GLY A 465 -40.76 -4.61 14.31
N ILE A 466 -40.13 -5.50 15.09
CA ILE A 466 -40.49 -6.93 15.14
C ILE A 466 -40.81 -7.39 16.56
N SER A 467 -41.62 -8.45 16.68
CA SER A 467 -41.91 -9.11 17.95
C SER A 467 -42.39 -10.55 17.72
N GLY A 468 -42.49 -11.33 18.79
CA GLY A 468 -43.08 -12.67 18.76
C GLY A 468 -42.41 -13.61 17.77
N ARG A 469 -43.19 -14.14 16.82
CA ARG A 469 -42.71 -15.12 15.83
C ARG A 469 -41.58 -14.58 14.95
N THR A 470 -41.66 -13.32 14.51
CA THR A 470 -40.63 -12.72 13.66
C THR A 470 -39.28 -12.62 14.40
N ALA A 471 -39.32 -12.22 15.67
CA ALA A 471 -38.13 -12.16 16.51
C ALA A 471 -37.48 -13.54 16.71
N GLN A 472 -38.30 -14.58 16.84
CA GLN A 472 -37.83 -15.96 16.91
C GLN A 472 -37.16 -16.42 15.60
N MET A 473 -37.71 -16.05 14.44
CA MET A 473 -37.09 -16.41 13.15
C MET A 473 -35.75 -15.70 12.96
N VAL A 474 -35.67 -14.42 13.32
CA VAL A 474 -34.42 -13.64 13.30
C VAL A 474 -33.37 -14.29 14.21
N SER A 475 -33.74 -14.64 15.45
CA SER A 475 -32.80 -15.25 16.39
C SER A 475 -32.25 -16.59 15.91
N GLN A 476 -33.09 -17.42 15.28
CA GLN A 476 -32.66 -18.69 14.68
C GLN A 476 -31.70 -18.50 13.50
N LYS A 477 -31.96 -17.53 12.62
CA LYS A 477 -31.05 -17.23 11.49
C LYS A 477 -29.72 -16.67 11.97
N MET A 478 -29.73 -15.82 12.99
CA MET A 478 -28.50 -15.35 13.64
C MET A 478 -27.72 -16.51 14.25
N LYS A 479 -28.37 -17.42 14.97
CA LYS A 479 -27.71 -18.60 15.54
C LYS A 479 -27.09 -19.49 14.48
N LEU A 480 -27.77 -19.66 13.33
CA LEU A 480 -27.23 -20.41 12.20
C LEU A 480 -25.97 -19.75 11.62
N LEU A 481 -26.01 -18.44 11.38
CA LEU A 481 -24.86 -17.69 10.86
C LEU A 481 -23.69 -17.65 11.87
N ALA A 482 -23.99 -17.66 13.17
CA ALA A 482 -23.00 -17.69 14.24
C ALA A 482 -22.12 -18.96 14.24
N LYS A 483 -22.52 -20.02 13.53
CA LYS A 483 -21.71 -21.24 13.38
C LYS A 483 -20.44 -21.02 12.55
N THR A 484 -20.45 -20.04 11.65
CA THR A 484 -19.30 -19.74 10.77
C THR A 484 -18.72 -18.35 11.00
N HIS A 485 -19.48 -17.47 11.65
CA HIS A 485 -19.08 -16.08 11.90
C HIS A 485 -19.22 -15.72 13.37
N GLN A 486 -18.40 -14.81 13.86
CA GLN A 486 -18.67 -14.14 15.13
C GLN A 486 -19.76 -13.10 14.91
N ILE A 487 -20.85 -13.18 15.66
CA ILE A 487 -21.94 -12.20 15.60
C ILE A 487 -21.99 -11.43 16.90
N ILE A 488 -22.05 -10.10 16.81
CA ILE A 488 -22.31 -9.21 17.94
C ILE A 488 -23.65 -8.53 17.68
N CYS A 489 -24.60 -8.71 18.58
CA CYS A 489 -25.91 -8.10 18.43
C CYS A 489 -26.36 -7.45 19.72
N ILE A 490 -26.91 -6.26 19.56
CA ILE A 490 -27.51 -5.53 20.65
C ILE A 490 -29.02 -5.65 20.50
N THR A 491 -29.69 -6.12 21.56
CA THR A 491 -31.14 -6.36 21.50
C THR A 491 -31.86 -6.04 22.81
N HIS A 492 -33.15 -5.77 22.69
CA HIS A 492 -34.09 -5.69 23.82
C HIS A 492 -35.11 -6.85 23.81
N LEU A 493 -35.01 -7.78 22.85
CA LEU A 493 -35.94 -8.89 22.72
C LEU A 493 -35.39 -10.16 23.39
N PRO A 494 -36.13 -10.75 24.35
CA PRO A 494 -35.67 -11.95 25.06
C PRO A 494 -35.50 -13.15 24.12
N GLN A 495 -36.26 -13.23 23.01
CA GLN A 495 -36.14 -14.29 22.01
C GLN A 495 -34.77 -14.32 21.32
N ILE A 496 -34.14 -13.15 21.14
CA ILE A 496 -32.80 -13.04 20.56
C ILE A 496 -31.75 -13.29 21.65
N ALA A 497 -31.93 -12.68 22.83
CA ALA A 497 -31.01 -12.85 23.95
C ALA A 497 -30.90 -14.31 24.44
N ALA A 498 -31.98 -15.09 24.35
CA ALA A 498 -31.95 -16.49 24.76
C ALA A 498 -31.06 -17.39 23.87
N MET A 499 -30.74 -16.97 22.64
CA MET A 499 -29.89 -17.72 21.70
C MET A 499 -28.38 -17.49 21.91
N ALA A 500 -28.01 -16.58 22.82
CA ALA A 500 -26.64 -16.14 23.02
C ALA A 500 -25.69 -17.29 23.42
N ASP A 501 -24.55 -17.39 22.75
CA ASP A 501 -23.39 -18.16 23.22
C ASP A 501 -22.65 -17.40 24.34
N ALA A 502 -22.62 -16.07 24.23
CA ALA A 502 -22.13 -15.16 25.25
C ALA A 502 -23.12 -14.02 25.46
N HIS A 503 -23.53 -13.79 26.71
CA HIS A 503 -24.52 -12.78 27.07
C HIS A 503 -23.87 -11.72 27.95
N PHE A 504 -24.02 -10.45 27.59
CA PHE A 504 -23.47 -9.31 28.30
C PHE A 504 -24.59 -8.36 28.72
N LEU A 505 -24.47 -7.79 29.93
CA LEU A 505 -25.38 -6.77 30.43
C LEU A 505 -24.71 -5.39 30.36
N ILE A 506 -25.43 -4.43 29.79
CA ILE A 506 -25.07 -3.02 29.83
C ILE A 506 -25.84 -2.37 30.98
N GLU A 507 -25.13 -2.01 32.04
CA GLU A 507 -25.70 -1.40 33.25
C GLU A 507 -25.25 0.06 33.38
N LYS A 508 -26.17 0.92 33.83
CA LYS A 508 -25.85 2.30 34.21
C LYS A 508 -25.77 2.41 35.72
N SER A 509 -24.65 2.90 36.22
CA SER A 509 -24.48 3.27 37.62
C SER A 509 -24.31 4.79 37.75
N VAL A 510 -24.65 5.34 38.92
CA VAL A 510 -24.31 6.72 39.27
C VAL A 510 -23.10 6.69 40.20
N GLU A 511 -21.97 7.20 39.74
CA GLU A 511 -20.72 7.29 40.49
C GLU A 511 -20.32 8.77 40.57
N HIS A 512 -20.04 9.27 41.77
CA HIS A 512 -19.60 10.66 41.99
C HIS A 512 -20.47 11.73 41.30
N ALA A 513 -21.81 11.55 41.29
CA ALA A 513 -22.79 12.41 40.63
C ALA A 513 -22.70 12.45 39.08
N SER A 514 -21.98 11.51 38.47
CA SER A 514 -21.95 11.28 37.02
C SER A 514 -22.58 9.91 36.71
N THR A 515 -23.27 9.81 35.58
CA THR A 515 -23.76 8.51 35.08
C THR A 515 -22.63 7.80 34.34
N VAL A 516 -22.37 6.56 34.70
CA VAL A 516 -21.34 5.71 34.08
C VAL A 516 -22.02 4.46 33.52
N SER A 517 -21.62 4.04 32.32
CA SER A 517 -22.07 2.77 31.73
C SER A 517 -20.97 1.73 31.90
N ARG A 518 -21.34 0.54 32.38
CA ARG A 518 -20.45 -0.63 32.50
C ARG A 518 -21.01 -1.79 31.69
N ILE A 519 -20.13 -2.64 31.17
CA ILE A 519 -20.48 -3.84 30.42
C ILE A 519 -19.80 -5.01 31.13
N HIS A 520 -20.56 -6.05 31.44
CA HIS A 520 -19.99 -7.26 32.03
C HIS A 520 -20.66 -8.51 31.46
N PRO A 521 -19.91 -9.63 31.33
CA PRO A 521 -20.48 -10.90 30.92
C PRO A 521 -21.38 -11.46 32.02
N LEU A 522 -22.50 -12.08 31.62
CA LEU A 522 -23.42 -12.77 32.50
C LEU A 522 -23.11 -14.26 32.53
N ARG A 523 -23.09 -14.83 33.73
CA ARG A 523 -23.13 -16.27 33.94
C ARG A 523 -24.49 -16.83 33.58
N GLU A 524 -24.61 -18.16 33.57
CA GLU A 524 -25.82 -18.83 33.13
C GLU A 524 -27.08 -18.41 33.90
N GLU A 525 -27.02 -18.37 35.24
CA GLU A 525 -28.13 -17.91 36.09
C GLU A 525 -28.40 -16.41 35.95
N GLU A 526 -27.35 -15.57 35.91
CA GLU A 526 -27.49 -14.11 35.69
C GLU A 526 -28.15 -13.82 34.33
N SER A 527 -27.84 -14.62 33.31
CA SER A 527 -28.50 -14.57 32.01
C SER A 527 -29.96 -14.99 32.07
N ILE A 528 -30.33 -15.95 32.92
CA ILE A 528 -31.73 -16.36 33.12
C ILE A 528 -32.49 -15.24 33.84
N GLU A 529 -31.89 -14.62 34.85
CA GLU A 529 -32.44 -13.47 35.56
C GLU A 529 -32.64 -12.28 34.62
N GLU A 530 -31.67 -11.98 33.75
CA GLU A 530 -31.81 -10.92 32.74
C GLU A 530 -32.94 -11.24 31.74
N LEU A 531 -33.03 -12.47 31.25
CA LEU A 531 -34.15 -12.89 30.40
C LEU A 531 -35.50 -12.76 31.13
N ALA A 532 -35.55 -13.11 32.41
CA ALA A 532 -36.74 -12.93 33.23
C ALA A 532 -37.08 -11.45 33.42
N ARG A 533 -36.08 -10.57 33.57
CA ARG A 533 -36.27 -9.11 33.61
C ARG A 533 -36.77 -8.55 32.27
N MET A 534 -36.31 -9.10 31.14
CA MET A 534 -36.76 -8.70 29.80
C MET A 534 -38.17 -9.19 29.47
N LEU A 535 -38.55 -10.38 29.96
CA LEU A 535 -39.89 -10.96 29.82
C LEU A 535 -40.90 -10.35 30.80
N GLY A 536 -40.43 -10.09 32.02
CA GLY A 536 -41.19 -9.50 33.11
C GLY A 536 -41.21 -7.99 33.05
N GLY A 537 -42.06 -7.40 33.89
CA GLY A 537 -42.09 -5.96 34.11
C GLY A 537 -41.32 -5.60 35.38
N VAL A 538 -41.99 -4.92 36.30
CA VAL A 538 -41.40 -4.39 37.54
C VAL A 538 -41.10 -5.50 38.58
N GLU A 539 -41.83 -6.63 38.55
CA GLU A 539 -41.63 -7.75 39.47
C GLU A 539 -41.23 -9.03 38.72
N ILE A 540 -40.12 -9.63 39.15
CA ILE A 540 -39.70 -10.96 38.70
C ILE A 540 -40.40 -11.99 39.58
N THR A 541 -41.36 -12.71 39.01
CA THR A 541 -42.07 -13.81 39.70
C THR A 541 -41.46 -15.16 39.33
N ASP A 542 -41.70 -16.18 40.16
CA ASP A 542 -41.23 -17.56 39.89
C ASP A 542 -41.67 -18.08 38.53
N THR A 543 -42.88 -17.71 38.07
CA THR A 543 -43.42 -18.09 36.75
C THR A 543 -42.63 -17.44 35.60
N VAL A 544 -42.24 -16.18 35.76
CA VAL A 544 -41.43 -15.47 34.75
C VAL A 544 -40.04 -16.09 34.65
N LEU A 545 -39.45 -16.45 35.80
CA LEU A 545 -38.16 -17.14 35.84
C LEU A 545 -38.23 -18.55 35.20
N GLN A 546 -39.31 -19.29 35.44
CA GLN A 546 -39.55 -20.58 34.77
C GLN A 546 -39.66 -20.42 33.24
N ASN A 547 -40.35 -19.39 32.76
CA ASN A 547 -40.47 -19.11 31.33
C ASN A 547 -39.10 -18.74 30.72
N ALA A 548 -38.29 -17.92 31.41
CA ALA A 548 -36.93 -17.61 30.98
C ALA A 548 -36.04 -18.86 30.87
N ARG A 549 -36.11 -19.77 31.85
CA ARG A 549 -35.42 -21.07 31.81
C ARG A 549 -35.89 -21.94 30.65
N GLU A 550 -37.20 -22.01 30.42
CA GLU A 550 -37.74 -22.78 29.30
C GLU A 550 -37.27 -22.21 27.95
N MET A 551 -37.29 -20.90 27.79
CA MET A 551 -36.82 -20.22 26.58
C MET A 551 -35.35 -20.53 26.30
N LYS A 552 -34.48 -20.44 27.31
CA LYS A 552 -33.06 -20.77 27.17
C LYS A 552 -32.83 -22.24 26.81
N ARG A 553 -33.54 -23.17 27.47
CA ARG A 553 -33.49 -24.60 27.14
C ARG A 553 -33.98 -24.90 25.71
N LEU A 554 -34.97 -24.17 25.21
CA LEU A 554 -35.44 -24.32 23.83
C LEU A 554 -34.42 -23.78 22.82
N ALA A 555 -33.70 -22.71 23.17
CA ALA A 555 -32.62 -22.17 22.37
C ALA A 555 -31.42 -23.13 22.28
N GLU A 556 -31.03 -23.78 23.38
CA GLU A 556 -29.97 -24.80 23.40
C GLU A 556 -30.25 -26.01 22.49
N LYS A 557 -31.52 -26.35 22.27
CA LYS A 557 -31.89 -27.42 21.32
C LYS A 557 -31.65 -27.05 19.86
N TYR A 558 -31.38 -25.78 19.57
CA TYR A 558 -31.13 -25.25 18.24
C TYR A 558 -29.63 -25.19 17.89
N GLU A 559 -28.77 -25.76 18.74
CA GLU A 559 -27.32 -25.93 18.50
C GLU A 559 -26.97 -26.71 17.23
#